data_AF-A0A4Y7QKA6-F1
#
_entry.id   AF-A0A4Y7QKA6-F1
#
_cell.length_a   1.000
_cell.length_b   1.000
_cell.length_c   1.000
_cell.angle_alpha   90.00
_cell.angle_beta   90.00
_cell.angle_gamma   90.00
#
_symmetry.space_group_name_H-M   'P 1'
#
loop_
_entity.id
_entity.type
_entity.pdbx_description
1 polymer ?
#
loop_
_entity_poly.entity_id
_entity_poly.type
_entity_poly.pdbx_seq_one_letter_code
_entity_poly.pdbx_strand_id
1 'polypeptide(L)' 'MSIAYLSDPLLVKDIKTGFLIFYSSIDATTKEMWCPDCRRVEALVDETFGKETSPAATIVYVGQRSE' A
#
# COMPACT_ATOMS: atom_id res chain seq x y z
N MET A 1 15.22 -1.57 1.85
CA MET A 1 14.47 -2.74 1.37
C MET A 1 13.10 -2.23 0.95
N SER A 2 12.76 -2.35 -0.33
CA SER A 2 11.72 -1.55 -1.00
C SER A 2 10.29 -1.95 -0.60
N ILE A 3 9.37 -0.98 -0.60
CA ILE A 3 7.93 -1.22 -0.49
C ILE A 3 7.50 -2.11 -1.65
N ALA A 4 6.86 -3.23 -1.34
CA ALA A 4 6.21 -4.08 -2.33
C ALA A 4 4.73 -3.68 -2.47
N TYR A 5 4.29 -3.46 -3.70
CA TYR A 5 2.90 -3.15 -4.02
C TYR A 5 2.24 -4.39 -4.62
N LEU A 6 1.18 -4.87 -3.98
CA LEU A 6 0.45 -6.06 -4.44
C LEU A 6 -1.02 -5.74 -4.71
N SER A 7 -1.46 -6.12 -5.90
CA SER A 7 -2.85 -6.07 -6.33
C SER A 7 -3.62 -7.36 -6.01
N ASP A 8 -2.93 -8.47 -5.73
CA ASP A 8 -3.53 -9.75 -5.33
C ASP A 8 -3.22 -10.06 -3.86
N PRO A 9 -4.23 -10.11 -2.97
CA PRO A 9 -4.05 -10.46 -1.57
C PRO A 9 -3.50 -11.87 -1.33
N LEU A 10 -3.62 -12.80 -2.29
CA LEU A 10 -3.15 -14.17 -2.12
C LEU A 10 -1.62 -14.28 -2.18
N LEU A 11 -0.94 -13.32 -2.81
CA LEU A 11 0.52 -13.23 -2.84
C LEU A 11 1.12 -12.81 -1.47
N VAL A 12 0.28 -12.34 -0.54
CA VAL A 12 0.71 -11.91 0.80
C VAL A 12 1.23 -13.08 1.64
N LYS A 13 0.78 -14.32 1.37
CA LYS A 13 1.12 -15.50 2.18
C LYS A 13 2.62 -15.81 2.23
N ASP A 14 3.37 -15.46 1.20
CA ASP A 14 4.79 -15.82 1.07
C ASP A 14 5.75 -14.66 1.39
N ILE A 15 5.23 -13.51 1.81
CA ILE A 15 6.05 -12.33 2.07
C ILE A 15 6.56 -12.35 3.50
N LYS A 16 7.89 -12.41 3.65
CA LYS A 16 8.56 -12.08 4.92
C LYS A 16 8.60 -10.57 5.10
N THR A 17 7.45 -9.96 5.35
CA THR A 17 7.33 -8.54 5.69
C THR A 17 7.06 -8.38 7.19
N GLY A 18 7.61 -7.33 7.80
CA GLY A 18 7.32 -7.01 9.21
C GLY A 18 5.95 -6.35 9.37
N PHE A 19 5.51 -5.62 8.34
CA PHE A 19 4.26 -4.88 8.34
C PHE A 19 3.47 -5.11 7.05
N LEU A 20 2.14 -5.20 7.18
CA LEU A 20 1.21 -5.28 6.07
C LEU A 20 0.25 -4.09 6.14
N ILE A 21 0.22 -3.28 5.09
CA ILE A 21 -0.52 -2.02 5.04
C ILE A 21 -1.60 -2.14 3.96
N PHE A 22 -2.83 -1.85 4.32
CA PHE A 22 -3.96 -1.88 3.39
C PHE A 22 -4.32 -0.45 2.98
N TYR A 23 -4.24 -0.18 1.68
CA TYR A 23 -4.68 1.08 1.08
C TYR A 23 -5.93 0.87 0.25
N SER A 24 -6.72 1.93 0.09
CA SER A 24 -7.82 1.95 -0.88
C SER A 24 -7.30 1.66 -2.28
N SER A 25 -8.06 0.93 -3.10
CA SER A 25 -7.69 0.70 -4.50
C SER A 25 -7.50 2.01 -5.28
N ILE A 26 -6.76 1.89 -6.38
CA ILE A 26 -6.57 2.98 -7.33
C ILE A 26 -7.81 3.07 -8.23
N ASP A 27 -8.41 4.26 -8.28
CA ASP A 27 -9.51 4.57 -9.18
C ASP A 27 -9.01 4.56 -10.64
N ALA A 28 -9.72 3.82 -11.50
CA ALA A 28 -9.31 3.62 -12.88
C ALA A 28 -9.37 4.91 -13.72
N THR A 29 -10.22 5.87 -13.33
CA THR A 29 -10.46 7.14 -14.03
C THR A 29 -9.46 8.19 -13.59
N THR A 30 -9.32 8.42 -12.28
CA THR A 30 -8.43 9.47 -11.75
C THR A 30 -6.98 9.02 -11.65
N LYS A 31 -6.70 7.71 -11.68
CA LYS A 31 -5.39 7.11 -11.43
C LYS A 31 -4.85 7.37 -10.02
N GLU A 32 -5.73 7.71 -9.08
CA GLU A 32 -5.39 7.97 -7.70
C GLU A 32 -6.13 7.02 -6.75
N MET A 33 -5.60 6.81 -5.56
CA MET A 33 -6.32 6.14 -4.47
C MET A 33 -7.66 6.86 -4.20
N TRP A 34 -8.77 6.12 -4.22
CA TRP A 34 -10.09 6.74 -4.03
C TRP A 34 -10.28 7.33 -2.63
N CYS A 35 -9.57 6.81 -1.63
CA CYS A 35 -9.64 7.31 -0.26
C CYS A 35 -8.71 8.54 -0.10
N PRO A 36 -9.26 9.71 0.27
CA PRO A 36 -8.45 10.91 0.49
C PRO A 36 -7.49 10.76 1.69
N ASP A 37 -7.86 10.00 2.70
CA ASP A 37 -7.00 9.78 3.87
C ASP A 37 -5.81 8.89 3.54
N CYS A 38 -5.99 7.85 2.70
CA CYS A 38 -4.90 7.02 2.20
C CYS A 38 -3.86 7.86 1.43
N ARG A 39 -4.32 8.82 0.61
CA ARG A 39 -3.42 9.77 -0.07
C ARG A 39 -2.67 10.69 0.91
N ARG A 40 -3.37 11.21 1.93
CA ARG A 40 -2.75 12.14 2.90
C ARG A 40 -1.62 11.50 3.68
N VAL A 41 -1.70 10.20 3.98
CA VAL A 41 -0.68 9.48 4.76
C VAL A 41 0.43 8.85 3.92
N GLU A 42 0.37 8.94 2.59
CA GLU A 42 1.33 8.30 1.69
C GLU A 42 2.78 8.75 1.96
N ALA A 43 3.00 10.05 2.12
CA ALA A 43 4.33 10.60 2.42
C ALA A 43 4.88 10.10 3.77
N LEU A 44 4.01 9.95 4.78
CA LEU A 44 4.41 9.43 6.09
C LEU A 44 4.79 7.94 6.02
N VAL A 45 4.04 7.16 5.25
CA VAL A 45 4.32 5.73 5.04
C VAL A 45 5.64 5.57 4.27
N ASP A 46 5.87 6.36 3.23
CA ASP A 46 7.13 6.35 2.50
C ASP A 46 8.33 6.78 3.37
N GLU A 47 8.19 7.84 4.18
CA GLU A 47 9.24 8.25 5.12
C GLU A 47 9.58 7.14 6.14
N THR A 48 8.54 6.43 6.61
CA THR A 48 8.67 5.39 7.63
C THR A 48 9.30 4.12 7.08
N PHE A 49 8.90 3.69 5.88
CA PHE A 49 9.25 2.37 5.34
C PHE A 49 10.15 2.39 4.09
N GLY A 50 10.39 3.55 3.48
CA GLY A 50 11.15 3.69 2.24
C GLY A 50 12.67 3.66 2.38
N LYS A 51 13.22 3.80 3.60
CA LYS A 51 14.68 3.80 3.82
C LYS A 51 15.24 2.38 3.86
N GLU A 52 16.52 2.22 3.53
CA GLU A 52 17.16 0.90 3.50
C GLU A 52 17.13 0.20 4.86
N THR A 53 17.28 0.98 5.94
CA THR A 53 17.28 0.53 7.33
C THR A 53 15.89 0.45 7.96
N SER A 54 14.84 0.85 7.24
CA SER A 54 13.47 0.81 7.75
C SER A 54 12.94 -0.62 7.84
N PRO A 55 11.94 -0.87 8.70
CA PRO A 55 11.24 -2.16 8.70
C PRO A 55 10.67 -2.48 7.33
N ALA A 56 10.68 -3.76 6.94
CA ALA A 56 10.04 -4.19 5.71
C ALA A 56 8.51 -4.03 5.81
N ALA A 57 7.92 -3.40 4.79
CA ALA A 57 6.47 -3.24 4.67
C ALA A 57 5.99 -3.65 3.27
N THR A 58 4.74 -4.10 3.20
CA THR A 58 4.03 -4.38 1.95
C THR A 58 2.72 -3.62 1.93
N ILE A 59 2.44 -2.93 0.84
CA ILE A 59 1.18 -2.24 0.60
C ILE A 59 0.30 -3.11 -0.29
N VAL A 60 -0.91 -3.38 0.17
CA VAL A 60 -1.94 -4.11 -0.58
C VAL A 60 -3.09 -3.16 -0.85
N TYR A 61 -3.42 -2.99 -2.12
CA TYR A 61 -4.52 -2.15 -2.56
C TYR A 61 -5.84 -2.94 -2.54
N VAL A 62 -6.80 -2.51 -1.73
CA VAL A 62 -8.07 -3.22 -1.47
C VAL A 62 -9.26 -2.27 -1.45
N GLY A 63 -10.45 -2.84 -1.59
CA GLY A 63 -11.72 -2.10 -1.61
C GLY A 63 -11.90 -1.34 -2.91
N GLN A 64 -12.82 -1.80 -3.77
CA GLN A 64 -13.26 -1.03 -4.92
C GLN A 64 -14.33 -0.04 -4.44
N ARG A 65 -14.26 1.22 -4.87
CA ARG A 65 -15.34 2.18 -4.63
C ARG A 65 -16.52 1.75 -5.50
N SER A 66 -17.48 1.03 -4.90
CA SER A 66 -18.78 0.78 -5.53
C SER A 66 -19.49 2.12 -5.70
N GLU A 67 -19.88 2.42 -6.94
CA GLU A 67 -20.77 3.53 -7.28
C GLU A 67 -22.14 3.37 -6.62
#